data_AF-A0AAD3RJZ7-F1
#
_entry.id   AF-A0AAD3RJZ7-F1
#
_cell.length_a   1.000
_cell.length_b   1.000
_cell.length_c   1.000
_cell.angle_alpha   90.00
_cell.angle_beta   90.00
_cell.angle_gamma   90.00
#
_symmetry.space_group_name_H-M   'P 1'
#
loop_
_entity.id
_entity.type
_entity.pdbx_description
1 polymer ?
#
loop_
_entity_poly.entity_id
_entity_poly.type
_entity_poly.pdbx_seq_one_letter_code
_entity_poly.pdbx_strand_id
1 'polypeptide(L)' 'MQLFIRKKGRDQRYSPALWSRTGGHGWRQTQVTLTTHSLDRVLLKAERRRGWRGQIAVDDVTLRRGACR' A
#
# COMPACT_ATOMS: atom_id res chain seq x y z
N MET A 1 -3.22 0.40 8.01
CA MET A 1 -3.10 -0.01 6.60
C MET A 1 -1.64 -0.08 6.23
N GLN A 2 -1.26 -1.07 5.44
CA GLN A 2 0.11 -1.31 4.99
C GLN A 2 0.13 -1.56 3.48
N LEU A 3 1.19 -1.14 2.80
CA LEU A 3 1.41 -1.37 1.37
C LEU A 3 2.58 -2.33 1.17
N PHE A 4 2.37 -3.34 0.36
CA PHE A 4 3.38 -4.32 -0.05
C PHE A 4 3.41 -4.44 -1.57
N ILE A 5 4.53 -4.90 -2.11
CA ILE A 5 4.63 -5.24 -3.53
C ILE A 5 5.09 -6.67 -3.73
N ARG A 6 4.70 -7.26 -4.85
CA ARG A 6 5.28 -8.50 -5.38
C ARG A 6 5.93 -8.19 -6.71
N LYS A 7 7.16 -8.68 -6.91
CA LYS A 7 7.88 -8.55 -8.19
C LYS A 7 7.56 -9.75 -9.10
N LYS A 8 7.64 -9.55 -10.41
CA LYS A 8 7.57 -10.63 -11.41
C LYS A 8 8.82 -11.50 -11.28
N GLY A 9 8.65 -12.82 -11.28
CA GLY A 9 9.75 -13.78 -11.16
C GLY A 9 9.29 -15.12 -10.60
N ARG A 10 10.24 -16.04 -10.38
CA ARG A 10 9.97 -17.35 -9.78
C ARG A 10 9.56 -17.27 -8.31
N ASP A 11 10.03 -16.25 -7.59
CA ASP A 11 9.68 -16.04 -6.19
C ASP A 11 8.45 -15.13 -6.07
N GLN A 12 7.31 -15.72 -5.71
CA GLN A 12 6.02 -15.04 -5.60
C GLN A 12 5.78 -14.41 -4.22
N ARG A 13 6.84 -14.04 -3.52
CA ARG A 13 6.76 -13.43 -2.18
C ARG A 13 6.49 -11.94 -2.24
N TYR A 14 5.70 -11.47 -1.29
CA TYR A 14 5.55 -10.03 -1.04
C TYR A 14 6.80 -9.48 -0.34
N SER A 15 7.13 -8.23 -0.62
CA SER A 15 8.15 -7.47 0.09
C SER A 15 7.77 -7.29 1.57
N PRO A 16 8.70 -6.80 2.41
CA PRO A 16 8.32 -6.08 3.63
C PRO A 16 7.39 -4.91 3.32
N ALA A 17 6.69 -4.40 4.34
CA ALA A 17 5.80 -3.25 4.18
C ALA A 17 6.62 -2.03 3.72
N LEU A 18 6.29 -1.50 2.54
CA LEU A 18 6.92 -0.30 2.00
C LEU A 18 6.36 0.97 2.63
N TRP A 19 5.12 0.91 3.10
CA TRP A 19 4.44 2.00 3.76
C TRP A 19 3.45 1.48 4.78
N SER A 20 3.22 2.24 5.83
CA SER A 20 2.16 1.96 6.79
C SER A 20 1.56 3.24 7.38
N ARG A 21 0.29 3.16 7.75
CA ARG A 21 -0.41 4.19 8.55
C ARG A 21 -1.34 3.51 9.54
N THR A 22 -1.34 4.03 10.76
CA THR A 22 -2.17 3.53 11.86
C THR A 22 -3.15 4.63 12.25
N GLY A 23 -4.45 4.38 12.09
CA GLY A 23 -5.49 5.35 12.41
C GLY A 23 -5.44 6.64 11.57
N GLY A 24 -6.27 7.60 11.96
CA GLY A 24 -6.44 8.89 11.28
C GLY A 24 -7.91 9.29 11.18
N HIS A 25 -8.14 10.56 10.85
CA HIS A 25 -9.47 11.13 10.61
C HIS A 25 -9.49 11.87 9.27
N GLY A 26 -10.60 11.71 8.54
CA GLY A 26 -10.81 12.30 7.22
C GLY A 26 -9.93 11.72 6.11
N TRP A 27 -10.11 12.23 4.90
CA TRP A 27 -9.33 11.84 3.72
C TRP A 27 -7.87 12.30 3.84
N ARG A 28 -6.95 11.44 3.39
CA ARG A 28 -5.52 11.70 3.37
C ARG A 28 -4.91 11.13 2.10
N GLN A 29 -4.36 12.01 1.27
CA GLN A 29 -3.56 11.61 0.12
C GLN A 29 -2.19 11.11 0.58
N THR A 30 -1.68 10.07 -0.07
CA THR A 30 -0.32 9.55 0.16
C THR A 30 0.24 9.06 -1.16
N GLN A 31 1.55 9.25 -1.35
CA GLN A 31 2.29 8.76 -2.50
C GLN A 31 3.45 7.90 -2.01
N VAL A 32 3.69 6.77 -2.69
CA VAL A 32 4.76 5.83 -2.35
C VAL A 32 5.53 5.50 -3.62
N THR A 33 6.80 5.92 -3.68
CA THR A 33 7.69 5.58 -4.81
C THR A 33 8.04 4.10 -4.74
N LEU A 34 7.71 3.33 -5.79
CA LEU A 34 8.06 1.92 -5.89
C LEU A 34 9.40 1.76 -6.61
N THR A 35 10.44 1.36 -5.90
CA THR A 35 11.80 1.16 -6.45
C THR A 35 11.95 -0.22 -7.11
N THR A 36 11.14 -0.47 -8.14
CA THR A 36 11.22 -1.72 -8.91
C THR A 36 10.86 -1.53 -10.38
N HIS A 37 11.55 -2.26 -11.25
CA HIS A 37 11.28 -2.30 -12.70
C HIS A 37 10.38 -3.47 -13.11
N SER A 38 10.01 -4.35 -12.18
CA SER A 38 9.30 -5.61 -12.45
C SER A 38 8.11 -5.81 -11.51
N LEU A 39 7.23 -4.82 -11.38
CA LEU A 39 6.04 -4.93 -10.54
C LEU A 39 5.05 -5.97 -11.10
N ASP A 40 4.59 -6.88 -10.25
CA ASP A 40 3.51 -7.83 -10.54
C ASP A 40 2.21 -7.44 -9.82
N ARG A 41 2.27 -7.27 -8.49
CA ARG A 41 1.10 -6.91 -7.67
C ARG A 41 1.45 -5.85 -6.64
N VAL A 42 0.47 -5.00 -6.34
CA VAL A 42 0.44 -4.15 -5.15
C VAL A 42 -0.62 -4.71 -4.21
N LEU A 43 -0.27 -4.87 -2.93
CA LEU A 43 -1.18 -5.33 -1.89
C LEU A 43 -1.35 -4.24 -0.84
N LEU A 44 -2.59 -3.78 -0.66
CA LEU A 44 -3.00 -2.96 0.47
C LEU A 44 -3.63 -3.86 1.52
N LYS A 45 -3.00 -3.95 2.69
CA LYS A 45 -3.50 -4.72 3.83
C LYS A 45 -4.11 -3.78 4.86
N ALA A 46 -5.39 -3.95 5.13
CA ALA A 46 -6.09 -3.29 6.22
C ALA A 46 -6.26 -4.28 7.39
N GLU A 47 -5.92 -3.86 8.59
CA GLU A 47 -6.07 -4.66 9.81
C GLU A 47 -6.96 -3.91 10.79
N ARG A 48 -8.04 -4.56 11.23
CA ARG A 48 -8.91 -4.03 12.27
C ARG A 48 -8.45 -4.56 13.62
N ARG A 49 -8.13 -3.66 14.55
CA ARG A 49 -7.78 -4.03 15.92
C ARG A 49 -9.05 -4.36 16.73
N ARG A 50 -8.97 -5.38 17.59
CA ARG A 50 -10.06 -5.72 18.51
C ARG A 50 -10.37 -4.50 19.40
N GLY A 51 -11.65 -4.19 19.58
CA GLY A 51 -12.10 -3.05 20.40
C GLY A 51 -12.11 -1.70 19.69
N TRP A 52 -11.56 -1.57 18.47
CA TRP A 52 -11.58 -0.33 17.71
C TRP A 52 -12.76 -0.27 16.76
N ARG A 53 -13.52 0.83 16.81
CA ARG A 53 -14.62 1.17 15.89
C ARG A 53 -14.13 2.15 14.83
N GLY A 54 -14.67 2.04 13.63
CA GLY A 54 -14.32 2.90 12.51
C GLY A 54 -14.26 2.14 11.19
N GLN A 55 -14.01 2.87 10.11
CA GLN A 55 -13.93 2.34 8.75
C GLN A 55 -12.56 2.67 8.16
N ILE A 56 -12.13 1.85 7.20
CA ILE A 56 -10.97 2.11 6.36
C ILE A 56 -11.51 2.19 4.94
N ALA A 57 -11.30 3.32 4.28
CA ALA A 57 -11.67 3.55 2.89
C ALA A 57 -10.42 3.91 2.07
N VAL A 58 -10.42 3.51 0.80
CA VAL A 58 -9.37 3.82 -0.18
C VAL A 58 -10.09 4.21 -1.46
N ASP A 59 -9.67 5.32 -2.06
CA ASP A 59 -10.24 5.83 -3.31
C ASP A 59 -9.13 6.43 -4.18
N ASP A 60 -9.43 6.70 -5.46
CA ASP A 60 -8.56 7.38 -6.43
C ASP A 60 -7.15 6.78 -6.60
N VAL A 61 -7.05 5.45 -6.54
CA VAL A 61 -5.75 4.75 -6.65
C VAL A 61 -5.19 4.86 -8.07
N THR A 62 -4.06 5.54 -8.21
CA THR A 62 -3.34 5.64 -9.48
C THR A 62 -1.91 5.12 -9.35
N LEU A 63 -1.46 4.34 -10.34
CA LEU A 63 -0.07 3.96 -10.52
C LEU A 63 0.51 4.67 -11.74
N ARG A 64 1.64 5.36 -11.58
CA ARG A 64 2.31 6.10 -12.66
C ARG A 64 3.79 5.70 -12.74
N ARG A 65 4.38 5.82 -13.93
CA ARG A 65 5.83 5.65 -14.11
C ARG A 65 6.56 6.90 -13.61
N GLY A 66 7.73 6.69 -13.01
CA GLY A 66 8.54 7.76 -12.41
C GLY A 66 8.38 7.86 -10.89
N ALA A 67 9.20 8.69 -10.27
CA ALA A 67 9.12 8.98 -8.84
C ALA A 67 7.89 9.83 -8.52
N CYS A 68 7.37 9.68 -7.30
CA CYS A 68 6.35 10.57 -6.73
C CYS A 68 6.88 12.02 -6.65
N ARG A 69 5.97 13.01 -6.63
CA ARG A 69 6.30 14.44 -6.56
C ARG A 69 5.92 15.01 -5.19
#